data_AF-A0A966KU80-F1
#
_entry.id   AF-A0A966KU80-F1
#
_cell.length_a   1.000
_cell.length_b   1.000
_cell.length_c   1.000
_cell.angle_alpha   90.00
_cell.angle_beta   90.00
_cell.angle_gamma   90.00
#
_symmetry.space_group_name_H-M   'P 1'
#
loop_
_entity.id
_entity.type
_entity.pdbx_description
1 polymer ?
#
loop_
_entity_poly.entity_id
_entity_poly.type
_entity_poly.pdbx_seq_one_letter_code
_entity_poly.pdbx_strand_id
1 'polypeptide(L)'
;MGRLMHLVFSEGERYPMLVDRDGVPDFWVTLFVTENLRPSLMQTTIENTIRDLIHLKLWEEINGRDLISEISRAKFLSGADIVAMRDHCLLNTRTLREWQESTSRKNVTRLLASHPVGVHHLRGVSKNHAANRLVHIAEFLYFTAMAMLRARADFVSLTTGIEKMKGDIIKQKPKGLGDKGLANDPNEKAPPPEVFDRLMKVVKEDSPDNPYKSPGVRTRNALMFNVMYETGMRSGEILALKIEDIDWHSGKICVVRRHDDPDDPRRRQPVVKTCERDIPISQEFVRQLRAYVMDVRSKVPNANQRPFLFVRLKSGKDQGHPLSDSSFRNRVLGPAISTDSELFNEICRHGFRHNFNYRLSKKIDEHNRRAKLDKTIEPINEKKEIQIRMYLNGWASEGTAKTYNLRHIQEISNVLMRDDMNEQSKYISKSGK
;
A
#
# COMPACT_ATOMS: atom_id res chain seq x y z
N MET A 1 7.20 25.20 -8.44
CA MET A 1 6.96 23.75 -8.59
C MET A 1 5.57 23.40 -8.10
N GLY A 2 4.87 22.56 -8.87
CA GLY A 2 3.50 22.18 -8.59
C GLY A 2 3.33 21.23 -7.41
N ARG A 3 2.13 21.25 -6.82
CA ARG A 3 1.66 20.40 -5.75
C ARG A 3 0.49 19.54 -6.23
N LEU A 4 0.36 18.34 -5.68
CA LEU A 4 -0.80 17.50 -5.88
C LEU A 4 -1.96 17.99 -5.01
N MET A 5 -3.12 18.19 -5.63
CA MET A 5 -4.38 18.52 -4.99
C MET A 5 -5.44 17.46 -5.33
N HIS A 6 -6.47 17.34 -4.49
CA HIS A 6 -7.63 16.49 -4.73
C HIS A 6 -8.88 17.36 -4.69
N LEU A 7 -9.62 17.38 -5.80
CA LEU A 7 -10.97 17.94 -5.87
C LEU A 7 -11.97 16.81 -5.54
N VAL A 8 -13.06 17.15 -4.86
CA VAL A 8 -14.15 16.21 -4.58
C VAL A 8 -15.40 16.77 -5.25
N PHE A 9 -15.97 16.03 -6.18
CA PHE A 9 -17.21 16.42 -6.88
C PHE A 9 -18.44 16.08 -6.03
N SER A 10 -19.62 16.60 -6.43
CA SER A 10 -20.89 16.38 -5.72
C SER A 10 -21.22 14.89 -5.56
N GLU A 11 -20.92 14.11 -6.58
CA GLU A 11 -21.13 12.66 -6.62
C GLU A 11 -20.10 11.87 -5.78
N GLY A 12 -19.22 12.55 -5.06
CA GLY A 12 -18.17 11.94 -4.24
C GLY A 12 -16.88 11.59 -4.99
N GLU A 13 -16.85 11.71 -6.33
CA GLU A 13 -15.65 11.44 -7.12
C GLU A 13 -14.48 12.31 -6.65
N ARG A 14 -13.33 11.67 -6.39
CA ARG A 14 -12.09 12.38 -6.01
C ARG A 14 -11.15 12.48 -7.21
N TYR A 15 -11.03 13.68 -7.76
CA TYR A 15 -10.18 13.97 -8.91
C TYR A 15 -8.79 14.50 -8.48
N PRO A 16 -7.69 13.73 -8.66
CA PRO A 16 -6.34 14.21 -8.40
C PRO A 16 -5.87 15.17 -9.50
N MET A 17 -5.24 16.27 -9.11
CA MET A 17 -4.81 17.32 -10.02
C MET A 17 -3.43 17.84 -9.64
N LEU A 18 -2.60 18.12 -10.64
CA LEU A 18 -1.36 18.88 -10.46
C LEU A 18 -1.68 20.36 -10.58
N VAL A 19 -1.40 21.14 -9.54
CA VAL A 19 -1.54 22.60 -9.56
C VAL A 19 -0.21 23.27 -9.27
N ASP A 20 0.02 24.47 -9.77
CA ASP A 20 1.21 25.26 -9.47
C ASP A 20 1.17 25.89 -8.06
N ARG A 21 2.00 26.92 -7.82
CA ARG A 21 2.05 27.63 -6.53
C ARG A 21 0.81 28.48 -6.28
N ASP A 22 0.25 29.05 -7.33
CA ASP A 22 -0.92 29.93 -7.29
C ASP A 22 -2.24 29.12 -7.31
N GLY A 23 -2.14 27.81 -7.53
CA GLY A 23 -3.27 26.89 -7.57
C GLY A 23 -3.84 26.68 -8.97
N VAL A 24 -3.15 27.17 -10.01
CA VAL A 24 -3.54 26.97 -11.40
C VAL A 24 -3.22 25.53 -11.82
N PRO A 25 -4.18 24.79 -12.38
CA PRO A 25 -3.95 23.44 -12.88
C PRO A 25 -2.93 23.40 -14.02
N ASP A 26 -2.02 22.43 -13.99
CA ASP A 26 -1.15 22.15 -15.13
C ASP A 26 -1.99 21.61 -16.29
N PHE A 27 -2.04 22.35 -17.39
CA PHE A 27 -2.93 22.05 -18.51
C PHE A 27 -2.72 20.64 -19.08
N TRP A 28 -1.48 20.28 -19.43
CA TRP A 28 -1.19 19.01 -20.09
C TRP A 28 -1.37 17.82 -19.17
N VAL A 29 -0.97 17.93 -17.90
CA VAL A 29 -1.24 16.88 -16.92
C VAL A 29 -2.73 16.73 -16.67
N THR A 30 -3.48 17.83 -16.60
CA THR A 30 -4.94 17.79 -16.39
C THR A 30 -5.65 17.15 -17.58
N LEU A 31 -5.26 17.48 -18.81
CA LEU A 31 -5.82 16.89 -20.02
C LEU A 31 -5.52 15.39 -20.09
N PHE A 32 -4.27 15.00 -19.85
CA PHE A 32 -3.87 13.58 -19.82
C PHE A 32 -4.64 12.78 -18.76
N VAL A 33 -4.80 13.34 -17.56
CA VAL A 33 -5.58 12.69 -16.51
C VAL A 33 -7.04 12.55 -16.94
N THR A 34 -7.65 13.60 -17.51
CA THR A 34 -9.07 13.60 -17.90
C THR A 34 -9.36 12.62 -19.03
N GLU A 35 -8.54 12.61 -20.08
CA GLU A 35 -8.80 11.83 -21.30
C GLU A 35 -8.32 10.38 -21.19
N ASN A 36 -7.17 10.12 -20.56
CA ASN A 36 -6.54 8.80 -20.61
C ASN A 36 -6.69 8.02 -19.31
N LEU A 37 -6.60 8.70 -18.16
CA LEU A 37 -6.50 8.01 -16.88
C LEU A 37 -7.85 7.89 -16.16
N ARG A 38 -8.61 8.98 -16.09
CA ARG A 38 -9.92 9.05 -15.39
C ARG A 38 -10.92 7.99 -15.88
N PRO A 39 -11.03 7.65 -17.18
CA PRO A 39 -12.04 6.70 -17.63
C PRO A 39 -11.81 5.25 -17.17
N SER A 40 -10.58 4.88 -16.83
CA SER A 40 -10.19 3.47 -16.62
C SER A 40 -9.42 3.18 -15.34
N LEU A 41 -8.83 4.19 -14.70
CA LEU A 41 -7.95 4.02 -13.55
C LEU A 41 -8.57 4.52 -12.26
N MET A 42 -8.25 3.82 -11.16
CA MET A 42 -8.62 4.27 -9.83
C MET A 42 -7.85 5.53 -9.43
N GLN A 43 -8.50 6.36 -8.60
CA GLN A 43 -7.95 7.60 -8.01
C GLN A 43 -6.52 7.46 -7.46
N THR A 44 -6.22 6.36 -6.75
CA THR A 44 -4.86 6.13 -6.21
C THR A 44 -3.80 5.90 -7.28
N THR A 45 -4.19 5.30 -8.40
CA THR A 45 -3.29 5.04 -9.54
C THR A 45 -3.00 6.35 -10.26
N ILE A 46 -4.05 7.13 -10.56
CA ILE A 46 -3.94 8.47 -11.14
C ILE A 46 -3.02 9.36 -10.29
N GLU A 47 -3.21 9.36 -8.96
CA GLU A 47 -2.36 10.09 -8.05
C GLU A 47 -0.88 9.67 -8.14
N ASN A 48 -0.59 8.37 -8.26
CA ASN A 48 0.78 7.89 -8.42
C ASN A 48 1.39 8.35 -9.75
N THR A 49 0.62 8.29 -10.85
CA THR A 49 1.04 8.82 -12.15
C THR A 49 1.38 10.30 -12.05
N ILE A 50 0.52 11.13 -11.45
CA ILE A 50 0.81 12.56 -11.26
C ILE A 50 2.08 12.79 -10.43
N ARG A 51 2.32 12.00 -9.38
CA ARG A 51 3.56 12.11 -8.58
C ARG A 51 4.81 11.79 -9.41
N ASP A 52 4.72 10.84 -10.32
CA ASP A 52 5.82 10.52 -11.22
C ASP A 52 6.02 11.63 -12.26
N LEU A 53 4.95 12.29 -12.71
CA LEU A 53 5.05 13.49 -13.56
C LEU A 53 5.59 14.71 -12.80
N ILE A 54 5.31 14.86 -11.51
CA ILE A 54 6.01 15.85 -10.66
C ILE A 54 7.51 15.56 -10.61
N HIS A 55 7.91 14.28 -10.59
CA HIS A 55 9.32 13.87 -10.63
C HIS A 55 9.97 14.16 -11.99
N LEU A 56 9.21 14.06 -13.09
CA LEU A 56 9.64 14.52 -14.42
C LEU A 56 9.84 16.04 -14.45
N LYS A 57 8.90 16.82 -13.93
CA LYS A 57 9.05 18.29 -13.86
C LYS A 57 10.26 18.73 -13.05
N LEU A 58 10.63 17.96 -12.01
CA LEU A 58 11.88 18.16 -11.29
C LEU A 58 13.11 17.91 -12.18
N TRP A 59 13.06 16.92 -13.06
CA TRP A 59 14.13 16.67 -14.04
C TRP A 59 14.24 17.83 -15.05
N GLU A 60 13.11 18.32 -15.55
CA GLU A 60 13.05 19.49 -16.44
C GLU A 60 13.71 20.71 -15.78
N GLU A 61 13.37 20.98 -14.52
CA GLU A 61 13.93 22.10 -13.75
C GLU A 61 15.44 21.97 -13.52
N ILE A 62 15.93 20.78 -13.15
CA ILE A 62 17.37 20.52 -12.93
C ILE A 62 18.17 20.69 -14.23
N ASN A 63 17.62 20.28 -15.37
CA ASN A 63 18.31 20.33 -16.65
C ASN A 63 18.05 21.63 -17.44
N GLY A 64 17.24 22.54 -16.91
CA GLY A 64 16.85 23.78 -17.61
C GLY A 64 16.10 23.53 -18.91
N ARG A 65 15.23 22.51 -18.94
CA ARG A 65 14.47 22.09 -20.12
C ARG A 65 12.98 22.35 -19.98
N ASP A 66 12.31 22.44 -21.11
CA ASP A 66 10.85 22.48 -21.20
C ASP A 66 10.43 21.50 -22.29
N LEU A 67 10.07 20.28 -21.89
CA LEU A 67 9.77 19.20 -22.83
C LEU A 67 8.50 19.48 -23.62
N ILE A 68 7.53 20.20 -23.04
CA ILE A 68 6.31 20.60 -23.75
C ILE A 68 6.66 21.55 -24.89
N SER A 69 7.48 22.57 -24.62
CA SER A 69 7.95 23.50 -25.65
C SER A 69 8.81 22.78 -26.70
N GLU A 70 9.67 21.85 -26.31
CA GLU A 70 10.47 21.06 -27.26
C GLU A 70 9.61 20.18 -28.18
N ILE A 71 8.65 19.46 -27.60
CA ILE A 71 7.70 18.62 -28.35
C ILE A 71 6.86 19.47 -29.32
N SER A 72 6.44 20.67 -28.92
CA SER A 72 5.68 21.57 -29.82
C SER A 72 6.43 21.90 -31.12
N ARG A 73 7.77 21.85 -31.07
CA ARG A 73 8.68 22.08 -32.20
C ARG A 73 9.11 20.78 -32.88
N ALA A 74 8.45 19.66 -32.59
CA ALA A 74 8.80 18.32 -33.05
C ALA A 74 10.23 17.87 -32.66
N LYS A 75 10.76 18.38 -31.55
CA LYS A 75 12.04 17.96 -30.99
C LYS A 75 11.82 16.89 -29.92
N PHE A 76 12.21 15.66 -30.22
CA PHE A 76 12.09 14.52 -29.31
C PHE A 76 13.34 14.28 -28.47
N LEU A 77 13.21 13.49 -27.41
CA LEU A 77 14.33 13.09 -26.57
C LEU A 77 15.34 12.25 -27.36
N SER A 78 16.62 12.60 -27.22
CA SER A 78 17.73 11.81 -27.75
C SER A 78 18.01 10.57 -26.89
N GLY A 79 18.82 9.64 -27.39
CA GLY A 79 19.24 8.47 -26.60
C GLY A 79 19.97 8.85 -25.30
N ALA A 80 20.78 9.92 -25.33
CA ALA A 80 21.46 10.45 -24.14
C ALA A 80 20.46 11.02 -23.12
N ASP A 81 19.44 11.73 -23.59
CA ASP A 81 18.38 12.27 -22.72
C ASP A 81 17.60 11.15 -22.03
N ILE A 82 17.27 10.10 -22.77
CA ILE A 82 16.53 8.94 -22.26
C ILE A 82 17.33 8.21 -21.16
N VAL A 83 18.66 8.08 -21.35
CA VAL A 83 19.54 7.50 -20.32
C VAL A 83 19.63 8.39 -19.09
N ALA A 84 19.79 9.71 -19.26
CA ALA A 84 19.80 10.65 -18.14
C ALA A 84 18.48 10.64 -17.35
N MET A 85 17.35 10.54 -18.06
CA MET A 85 16.01 10.43 -17.45
C MET A 85 15.83 9.11 -16.70
N ARG A 86 16.35 7.99 -17.21
CA ARG A 86 16.38 6.70 -16.49
C ARG A 86 17.11 6.84 -15.16
N ASP A 87 18.29 7.43 -15.17
CA ASP A 87 19.11 7.57 -13.97
C ASP A 87 18.45 8.49 -12.95
N HIS A 88 17.80 9.57 -13.41
CA HIS A 88 16.96 10.40 -12.56
C HIS A 88 15.77 9.66 -11.94
N CYS A 89 15.14 8.73 -12.68
CA CYS A 89 14.02 7.95 -12.17
C CYS A 89 14.42 6.98 -11.05
N LEU A 90 15.70 6.60 -10.95
CA LEU A 90 16.26 5.78 -9.87
C LEU A 90 16.45 6.53 -8.56
N LEU A 91 16.32 7.86 -8.55
CA LEU A 91 16.60 8.70 -7.39
C LEU A 91 15.33 9.09 -6.63
N ASN A 92 15.46 9.25 -5.32
CA ASN A 92 14.35 9.66 -4.47
C ASN A 92 14.05 11.16 -4.66
N THR A 93 12.77 11.48 -4.86
CA THR A 93 12.31 12.85 -5.14
C THR A 93 12.64 13.82 -4.00
N ARG A 94 12.53 13.39 -2.74
CA ARG A 94 12.79 14.25 -1.59
C ARG A 94 14.26 14.63 -1.50
N THR A 95 15.15 13.65 -1.57
CA THR A 95 16.60 13.90 -1.49
C THR A 95 17.11 14.72 -2.67
N LEU A 96 16.51 14.52 -3.86
CA LEU A 96 16.82 15.35 -5.03
C LEU A 96 16.40 16.81 -4.85
N ARG A 97 15.22 17.07 -4.28
CA ARG A 97 14.77 18.44 -3.98
C ARG A 97 15.71 19.11 -2.96
N GLU A 98 16.05 18.40 -1.89
CA GLU A 98 16.99 18.88 -0.87
C GLU A 98 18.36 19.22 -1.49
N TRP A 99 18.85 18.39 -2.42
CA TRP A 99 20.09 18.63 -3.18
C TRP A 99 19.99 19.83 -4.15
N GLN A 100 18.85 20.00 -4.82
CA GLN A 100 18.64 21.11 -5.75
C GLN A 100 18.59 22.46 -4.99
N GLU A 101 17.86 22.50 -3.86
CA GLU A 101 17.80 23.68 -3.00
C GLU A 101 19.17 24.06 -2.44
N SER A 102 19.98 23.07 -2.01
CA SER A 102 21.33 23.34 -1.50
C SER A 102 22.27 23.84 -2.58
N THR A 103 22.16 23.31 -3.80
CA THR A 103 22.96 23.76 -4.96
C THR A 103 22.58 25.18 -5.39
N SER A 104 21.30 25.52 -5.38
CA SER A 104 20.82 26.88 -5.68
C SER A 104 21.29 27.93 -4.66
N ARG A 105 21.44 27.54 -3.38
CA ARG A 105 21.94 28.42 -2.30
C ARG A 105 23.46 28.65 -2.33
N LYS A 106 24.24 27.90 -3.12
CA LYS A 106 25.71 28.04 -3.19
C LYS A 106 26.20 29.36 -3.80
N ASN A 107 25.32 30.18 -4.37
CA ASN A 107 25.66 31.56 -4.75
C ASN A 107 25.88 32.50 -3.54
N VAL A 108 25.73 32.02 -2.30
CA VAL A 108 26.13 32.71 -1.07
C VAL A 108 26.95 31.75 -0.20
N THR A 109 28.28 31.82 -0.27
CA THR A 109 29.18 30.98 0.54
C THR A 109 29.59 31.68 1.85
N ARG A 110 29.16 31.12 2.98
CA ARG A 110 29.92 31.26 4.24
C ARG A 110 31.05 30.22 4.21
N LEU A 111 32.30 30.70 4.27
CA LEU A 111 33.55 29.94 4.11
C LEU A 111 33.69 28.71 5.06
N LEU A 112 32.95 28.66 6.16
CA LEU A 112 32.95 27.56 7.13
C LEU A 112 32.21 26.28 6.69
N ALA A 113 31.40 26.32 5.61
CA ALA A 113 30.66 25.14 5.12
C ALA A 113 31.52 24.16 4.29
N SER A 114 32.80 24.44 4.11
CA SER A 114 33.73 23.71 3.24
C SER A 114 34.36 22.46 3.89
N HIS A 115 33.76 21.91 4.96
CA HIS A 115 34.17 20.63 5.52
C HIS A 115 33.59 19.47 4.67
N PRO A 116 34.37 18.43 4.34
CA PRO A 116 33.94 17.28 3.53
C PRO A 116 33.04 16.29 4.32
N VAL A 117 32.11 16.81 5.13
CA VAL A 117 31.18 16.02 5.96
C VAL A 117 29.75 16.08 5.40
N GLY A 118 29.49 16.94 4.41
CA GLY A 118 28.14 17.23 3.87
C GLY A 118 27.86 16.66 2.47
N VAL A 119 28.35 15.46 2.12
CA VAL A 119 27.93 14.84 0.84
C VAL A 119 26.47 14.45 0.98
N HIS A 120 25.56 15.18 0.30
CA HIS A 120 24.16 14.78 0.18
C HIS A 120 24.10 13.42 -0.53
N HIS A 121 23.98 12.33 0.22
CA HIS A 121 23.76 11.01 -0.35
C HIS A 121 22.36 10.96 -0.97
N LEU A 122 22.30 11.05 -2.31
CA LEU A 122 21.07 10.84 -3.06
C LEU A 122 20.62 9.40 -2.85
N ARG A 123 19.50 9.21 -2.15
CA ARG A 123 18.94 7.89 -1.91
C ARG A 123 18.27 7.37 -3.18
N GLY A 124 18.51 6.10 -3.49
CA GLY A 124 17.81 5.41 -4.57
C GLY A 124 16.39 4.99 -4.20
N VAL A 125 15.58 4.69 -5.22
CA VAL A 125 14.28 4.01 -5.08
C VAL A 125 14.37 2.57 -5.59
N SER A 126 13.34 1.76 -5.32
CA SER A 126 13.29 0.39 -5.85
C SER A 126 13.24 0.39 -7.38
N LYS A 127 13.80 -0.66 -7.99
CA LYS A 127 13.77 -0.87 -9.45
C LYS A 127 12.35 -0.84 -10.01
N ASN A 128 11.38 -1.41 -9.28
CA ASN A 128 9.97 -1.40 -9.68
C ASN A 128 9.37 0.01 -9.66
N HIS A 129 9.72 0.84 -8.65
CA HIS A 129 9.27 2.23 -8.58
C HIS A 129 9.84 3.06 -9.74
N ALA A 130 11.12 2.90 -10.05
CA ALA A 130 11.75 3.55 -11.19
C ALA A 130 11.17 3.08 -12.54
N ALA A 131 10.84 1.78 -12.67
CA ALA A 131 10.18 1.26 -13.86
C ALA A 131 8.78 1.88 -14.07
N ASN A 132 7.97 1.99 -13.00
CA ASN A 132 6.65 2.64 -13.06
C ASN A 132 6.75 4.10 -13.49
N ARG A 133 7.72 4.85 -12.95
CA ARG A 133 8.00 6.22 -13.37
C ARG A 133 8.25 6.33 -14.87
N LEU A 134 9.11 5.48 -15.41
CA LEU A 134 9.43 5.47 -16.83
C LEU A 134 8.20 5.16 -17.71
N VAL A 135 7.33 4.24 -17.27
CA VAL A 135 6.08 3.95 -17.97
C VAL A 135 5.16 5.16 -17.99
N HIS A 136 4.88 5.75 -16.82
CA HIS A 136 4.03 6.93 -16.70
C HIS A 136 4.56 8.12 -17.51
N ILE A 137 5.87 8.36 -17.47
CA ILE A 137 6.52 9.41 -18.24
C ILE A 137 6.40 9.13 -19.75
N ALA A 138 6.69 7.90 -20.20
CA ALA A 138 6.59 7.55 -21.61
C ALA A 138 5.16 7.71 -22.14
N GLU A 139 4.15 7.31 -21.37
CA GLU A 139 2.74 7.47 -21.72
C GLU A 139 2.33 8.94 -21.80
N PHE A 140 2.76 9.76 -20.84
CA PHE A 140 2.48 11.19 -20.84
C PHE A 140 3.15 11.93 -22.01
N LEU A 141 4.44 11.66 -22.28
CA LEU A 141 5.16 12.27 -23.40
C LEU A 141 4.60 11.81 -24.75
N TYR A 142 4.21 10.54 -24.87
CA TYR A 142 3.50 10.04 -26.05
C TYR A 142 2.18 10.76 -26.26
N PHE A 143 1.34 10.84 -25.22
CA PHE A 143 0.04 11.52 -25.28
C PHE A 143 0.18 12.99 -25.70
N THR A 144 1.05 13.73 -25.02
CA THR A 144 1.28 15.16 -25.31
C THR A 144 1.79 15.36 -26.74
N ALA A 145 2.75 14.57 -27.20
CA ALA A 145 3.23 14.65 -28.57
C ALA A 145 2.14 14.36 -29.61
N MET A 146 1.36 13.29 -29.42
CA MET A 146 0.24 12.96 -30.31
C MET A 146 -0.81 14.06 -30.33
N ALA A 147 -1.17 14.62 -29.18
CA ALA A 147 -2.18 15.67 -29.07
C ALA A 147 -1.72 17.01 -29.66
N MET A 148 -0.47 17.41 -29.42
CA MET A 148 0.09 18.68 -29.90
C MET A 148 0.34 18.70 -31.40
N LEU A 149 0.88 17.59 -31.94
CA LEU A 149 1.37 17.55 -33.32
C LEU A 149 0.31 17.13 -34.33
N ARG A 150 -0.89 16.72 -33.88
CA ARG A 150 -2.00 16.22 -34.73
C ARG A 150 -2.38 17.14 -35.90
N ALA A 151 -2.24 18.45 -35.73
CA ALA A 151 -2.66 19.44 -36.72
C ALA A 151 -1.56 19.77 -37.75
N ARG A 152 -0.35 19.20 -37.61
CA ARG A 152 0.75 19.46 -38.53
C ARG A 152 0.64 18.62 -39.80
N ALA A 153 1.09 19.18 -40.91
CA ALA A 153 1.11 18.47 -42.20
C ALA A 153 2.01 17.23 -42.20
N ASP A 154 3.10 17.23 -41.42
CA ASP A 154 4.07 16.15 -41.27
C ASP A 154 3.70 15.14 -40.16
N PHE A 155 2.48 15.18 -39.62
CA PHE A 155 2.10 14.36 -38.47
C PHE A 155 2.31 12.84 -38.66
N VAL A 156 2.02 12.32 -39.86
CA VAL A 156 2.17 10.88 -40.16
C VAL A 156 3.63 10.44 -40.04
N SER A 157 4.58 11.23 -40.51
CA SER A 157 6.01 10.90 -40.39
C SER A 157 6.51 11.08 -38.94
N LEU A 158 5.99 12.07 -38.22
CA LEU A 158 6.33 12.32 -36.83
C LEU A 158 5.83 11.19 -35.90
N THR A 159 4.72 10.53 -36.24
CA THR A 159 4.15 9.43 -35.43
C THR A 159 5.18 8.31 -35.19
N THR A 160 5.93 7.93 -36.21
CA THR A 160 7.02 6.94 -36.09
C THR A 160 8.09 7.38 -35.09
N GLY A 161 8.44 8.67 -35.08
CA GLY A 161 9.39 9.24 -34.11
C GLY A 161 8.87 9.23 -32.68
N ILE A 162 7.58 9.55 -32.51
CA ILE A 162 6.89 9.55 -31.21
C ILE A 162 6.82 8.13 -30.64
N GLU A 163 6.43 7.16 -31.45
CA GLU A 163 6.38 5.74 -31.06
C GLU A 163 7.76 5.20 -30.72
N LYS A 164 8.78 5.57 -31.50
CA LYS A 164 10.17 5.21 -31.21
C LYS A 164 10.63 5.78 -29.87
N MET A 165 10.37 7.06 -29.60
CA MET A 165 10.71 7.69 -28.31
C MET A 165 10.05 6.95 -27.14
N LYS A 166 8.74 6.66 -27.24
CA LYS A 166 8.02 5.88 -26.22
C LYS A 166 8.67 4.51 -26.01
N GLY A 167 8.93 3.79 -27.10
CA GLY A 167 9.56 2.46 -27.07
C GLY A 167 10.94 2.48 -26.43
N ASP A 168 11.77 3.47 -26.76
CA ASP A 168 13.13 3.59 -26.24
C ASP A 168 13.17 3.96 -24.76
N ILE A 169 12.22 4.77 -24.26
CA ILE A 169 12.05 5.00 -22.81
C ILE A 169 11.67 3.70 -22.10
N ILE A 170 10.71 2.95 -22.64
CA ILE A 170 10.24 1.69 -22.04
C ILE A 170 11.35 0.63 -22.00
N LYS A 171 12.27 0.61 -22.98
CA LYS A 171 13.43 -0.30 -22.99
C LYS A 171 14.41 -0.02 -21.85
N GLN A 172 14.46 1.21 -21.30
CA GLN A 172 15.32 1.56 -20.18
C GLN A 172 14.82 1.07 -18.81
N LYS A 173 13.64 0.44 -18.74
CA LYS A 173 13.11 -0.09 -17.47
C LYS A 173 14.13 -1.03 -16.81
N PRO A 174 14.51 -0.80 -15.55
CA PRO A 174 15.41 -1.69 -14.85
C PRO A 174 14.84 -3.12 -14.82
N LYS A 175 15.65 -4.11 -15.21
CA LYS A 175 15.29 -5.52 -15.00
C LYS A 175 15.27 -5.78 -13.49
N GLY A 176 14.08 -6.00 -12.94
CA GLY A 176 13.91 -6.48 -11.58
C GLY A 176 14.39 -7.92 -11.46
N LEU A 177 14.94 -8.30 -10.30
CA LEU A 177 14.88 -9.69 -9.87
C LEU A 177 13.37 -9.99 -9.76
N GLY A 178 12.83 -10.86 -10.60
CA GLY A 178 11.40 -11.15 -10.60
C GLY A 178 10.92 -11.64 -9.22
N ASP A 179 9.61 -11.64 -8.99
CA ASP A 179 8.98 -12.10 -7.74
C ASP A 179 9.27 -13.57 -7.36
N LYS A 180 10.14 -14.27 -8.08
CA LYS A 180 10.44 -15.71 -7.98
C LYS A 180 11.59 -16.04 -7.02
N GLY A 181 11.72 -15.35 -5.90
CA GLY A 181 12.74 -15.62 -4.88
C GLY A 181 12.14 -16.01 -3.53
N LEU A 182 12.83 -16.86 -2.77
CA LEU A 182 12.47 -17.23 -1.38
C LEU A 182 12.27 -16.00 -0.49
N ALA A 183 13.07 -14.95 -0.70
CA ALA A 183 12.95 -13.65 0.00
C ALA A 183 11.61 -12.92 -0.20
N ASN A 184 10.74 -13.39 -1.11
CA ASN A 184 9.40 -12.88 -1.30
C ASN A 184 8.30 -13.69 -0.61
N ASP A 185 8.65 -14.76 0.11
CA ASP A 185 7.69 -15.55 0.87
C ASP A 185 6.96 -14.67 1.90
N PRO A 186 5.63 -14.54 1.80
CA PRO A 186 4.82 -13.81 2.77
C PRO A 186 5.00 -14.28 4.23
N ASN A 187 5.36 -15.55 4.43
CA ASN A 187 5.53 -16.16 5.76
C ASN A 187 6.90 -15.83 6.38
N GLU A 188 7.96 -15.69 5.59
CA GLU A 188 9.27 -15.23 6.08
C GLU A 188 9.28 -13.73 6.41
N LYS A 189 8.40 -12.95 5.77
CA LYS A 189 8.26 -11.50 6.00
C LYS A 189 7.45 -11.14 7.24
N ALA A 190 6.70 -12.09 7.79
CA ALA A 190 5.83 -11.84 8.94
C ALA A 190 6.57 -12.20 10.23
N PRO A 191 6.48 -11.36 11.27
CA PRO A 191 6.94 -11.74 12.60
C PRO A 191 6.28 -13.05 13.06
N PRO A 192 6.91 -13.79 13.98
CA PRO A 192 6.29 -14.94 14.62
C PRO A 192 4.91 -14.59 15.21
N PRO A 193 3.93 -15.50 15.19
CA PRO A 193 2.59 -15.25 15.74
C PRO A 193 2.59 -14.72 17.18
N GLU A 194 3.57 -15.14 17.98
CA GLU A 194 3.75 -14.75 19.38
C GLU A 194 3.99 -13.24 19.54
N VAL A 195 4.65 -12.61 18.55
CA VAL A 195 4.87 -11.16 18.50
C VAL A 195 3.54 -10.43 18.35
N PHE A 196 2.66 -10.93 17.49
CA PHE A 196 1.31 -10.37 17.34
C PHE A 196 0.49 -10.57 18.61
N ASP A 197 0.56 -11.74 19.26
CA ASP A 197 -0.15 -12.01 20.51
C ASP A 197 0.31 -11.08 21.64
N ARG A 198 1.61 -10.80 21.71
CA ARG A 198 2.16 -9.82 22.65
C ARG A 198 1.67 -8.41 22.36
N LEU A 199 1.67 -7.99 21.09
CA LEU A 199 1.10 -6.70 20.70
C LEU A 199 -0.38 -6.60 21.10
N MET A 200 -1.16 -7.67 20.86
CA MET A 200 -2.57 -7.73 21.24
C MET A 200 -2.76 -7.56 22.75
N LYS A 201 -1.87 -8.12 23.59
CA LYS A 201 -1.88 -7.90 25.04
C LYS A 201 -1.57 -6.44 25.42
N VAL A 202 -0.61 -5.81 24.76
CA VAL A 202 -0.23 -4.41 25.02
C VAL A 202 -1.38 -3.44 24.69
N VAL A 203 -2.06 -3.66 23.56
CA VAL A 203 -3.12 -2.74 23.09
C VAL A 203 -4.47 -2.96 23.74
N LYS A 204 -4.62 -3.97 24.61
CA LYS A 204 -5.85 -4.17 25.42
C LYS A 204 -6.18 -2.93 26.24
N GLU A 205 -7.47 -2.71 26.47
CA GLU A 205 -8.01 -1.49 27.07
C GLU A 205 -7.50 -1.25 28.50
N ASP A 206 -7.40 -2.33 29.27
CA ASP A 206 -6.98 -2.40 30.67
C ASP A 206 -5.46 -2.57 30.84
N SER A 207 -4.71 -2.70 29.75
CA SER A 207 -3.27 -2.92 29.83
C SER A 207 -2.54 -1.70 30.41
N PRO A 208 -1.63 -1.90 31.39
CA PRO A 208 -0.79 -0.83 31.92
C PRO A 208 0.18 -0.29 30.85
N ASP A 209 0.62 -1.14 29.93
CA ASP A 209 1.56 -0.82 28.86
C ASP A 209 0.89 -0.13 27.65
N ASN A 210 -0.42 0.12 27.72
CA ASN A 210 -1.15 0.70 26.60
C ASN A 210 -0.71 2.15 26.34
N PRO A 211 -0.20 2.47 25.12
CA PRO A 211 0.43 3.77 24.83
C PRO A 211 -0.58 4.91 24.69
N TYR A 212 -1.88 4.63 24.63
CA TYR A 212 -2.91 5.66 24.46
C TYR A 212 -3.43 6.13 25.81
N LYS A 213 -3.57 7.45 26.00
CA LYS A 213 -3.97 8.01 27.30
C LYS A 213 -5.49 8.00 27.55
N SER A 214 -6.28 8.27 26.51
CA SER A 214 -7.74 8.42 26.66
C SER A 214 -8.44 7.05 26.66
N PRO A 215 -9.33 6.76 27.62
CA PRO A 215 -10.06 5.48 27.68
C PRO A 215 -10.79 5.15 26.36
N GLY A 216 -11.56 6.08 25.81
CA GLY A 216 -12.24 5.85 24.54
C GLY A 216 -11.29 5.59 23.37
N VAL A 217 -10.09 6.20 23.37
CA VAL A 217 -9.06 5.93 22.35
C VAL A 217 -8.45 4.55 22.53
N ARG A 218 -8.24 4.08 23.78
CA ARG A 218 -7.80 2.71 24.08
C ARG A 218 -8.81 1.70 23.53
N THR A 219 -10.10 1.82 23.89
CA THR A 219 -11.19 0.96 23.40
C THR A 219 -11.25 0.94 21.88
N ARG A 220 -11.32 2.11 21.24
CA ARG A 220 -11.36 2.20 19.77
C ARG A 220 -10.17 1.49 19.13
N ASN A 221 -8.95 1.76 19.61
CA ASN A 221 -7.75 1.21 19.01
C ASN A 221 -7.62 -0.29 19.25
N ALA A 222 -7.96 -0.79 20.45
CA ALA A 222 -8.02 -2.21 20.77
C ALA A 222 -8.95 -2.95 19.79
N LEU A 223 -10.15 -2.41 19.56
CA LEU A 223 -11.10 -2.97 18.58
C LEU A 223 -10.55 -2.95 17.16
N MET A 224 -9.88 -1.86 16.73
CA MET A 224 -9.26 -1.81 15.40
C MET A 224 -8.19 -2.90 15.24
N PHE A 225 -7.35 -3.14 16.25
CA PHE A 225 -6.37 -4.23 16.24
C PHE A 225 -7.03 -5.60 16.27
N ASN A 226 -8.09 -5.79 17.07
CA ASN A 226 -8.87 -7.03 17.11
C ASN A 226 -9.46 -7.36 15.74
N VAL A 227 -10.03 -6.36 15.02
CA VAL A 227 -10.51 -6.56 13.65
C VAL A 227 -9.36 -7.03 12.76
N MET A 228 -8.21 -6.36 12.77
CA MET A 228 -7.04 -6.77 11.96
C MET A 228 -6.57 -8.19 12.27
N TYR A 229 -6.49 -8.52 13.56
CA TYR A 229 -5.93 -9.77 14.06
C TYR A 229 -6.86 -10.97 13.77
N GLU A 230 -8.17 -10.81 13.96
CA GLU A 230 -9.14 -11.90 13.77
C GLU A 230 -9.55 -12.09 12.31
N THR A 231 -9.65 -11.01 11.53
CA THR A 231 -10.19 -11.07 10.16
C THR A 231 -9.14 -10.98 9.05
N GLY A 232 -7.92 -10.56 9.39
CA GLY A 232 -6.87 -10.26 8.39
C GLY A 232 -7.18 -9.04 7.52
N MET A 233 -8.20 -8.24 7.84
CA MET A 233 -8.55 -7.03 7.09
C MET A 233 -7.39 -6.03 7.04
N ARG A 234 -7.19 -5.42 5.87
CA ARG A 234 -6.23 -4.34 5.67
C ARG A 234 -6.75 -3.08 6.35
N SER A 235 -5.83 -2.22 6.77
CA SER A 235 -6.18 -0.93 7.38
C SER A 235 -7.15 -0.10 6.53
N GLY A 236 -7.03 -0.16 5.19
CA GLY A 236 -7.95 0.54 4.29
C GLY A 236 -9.39 0.04 4.38
N GLU A 237 -9.58 -1.27 4.54
CA GLU A 237 -10.91 -1.88 4.70
C GLU A 237 -11.52 -1.47 6.06
N ILE A 238 -10.72 -1.50 7.12
CA ILE A 238 -11.16 -1.13 8.48
C ILE A 238 -11.53 0.34 8.58
N LEU A 239 -10.77 1.22 7.92
CA LEU A 239 -11.06 2.66 7.89
C LEU A 239 -12.28 3.01 7.03
N ALA A 240 -12.74 2.09 6.16
CA ALA A 240 -13.91 2.25 5.33
C ALA A 240 -15.19 1.68 5.97
N LEU A 241 -15.08 0.82 6.99
CA LEU A 241 -16.22 0.20 7.65
C LEU A 241 -17.22 1.24 8.16
N LYS A 242 -18.50 1.03 7.81
CA LYS A 242 -19.67 1.72 8.35
C LYS A 242 -20.34 0.86 9.44
N ILE A 243 -21.20 1.46 10.26
CA ILE A 243 -21.96 0.75 11.30
C ILE A 243 -22.89 -0.31 10.68
N GLU A 244 -23.47 0.00 9.52
CA GLU A 244 -24.34 -0.91 8.75
C GLU A 244 -23.62 -2.14 8.21
N ASP A 245 -22.28 -2.11 8.13
CA ASP A 245 -21.48 -3.24 7.66
C ASP A 245 -21.35 -4.36 8.70
N ILE A 246 -21.95 -4.19 9.88
CA ILE A 246 -21.91 -5.19 10.95
C ILE A 246 -23.29 -5.83 11.03
N ASP A 247 -23.36 -7.13 10.73
CA ASP A 247 -24.54 -7.93 11.07
C ASP A 247 -24.48 -8.29 12.55
N TRP A 248 -25.21 -7.51 13.35
CA TRP A 248 -25.24 -7.64 14.80
C TRP A 248 -26.00 -8.87 15.30
N HIS A 249 -26.74 -9.57 14.44
CA HIS A 249 -27.48 -10.78 14.79
C HIS A 249 -26.67 -12.02 14.44
N SER A 250 -26.30 -12.17 13.15
CA SER A 250 -25.56 -13.34 12.69
C SER A 250 -24.07 -13.30 13.03
N GLY A 251 -23.55 -12.13 13.44
CA GLY A 251 -22.17 -11.94 13.85
C GLY A 251 -21.23 -11.96 12.66
N LYS A 252 -21.39 -11.00 11.75
CA LYS A 252 -20.54 -10.87 10.56
C LYS A 252 -20.09 -9.43 10.36
N ILE A 253 -18.91 -9.26 9.77
CA ILE A 253 -18.43 -8.01 9.23
C ILE A 253 -18.47 -8.13 7.70
N CYS A 254 -19.30 -7.30 7.07
CA CYS A 254 -19.46 -7.19 5.63
C CYS A 254 -18.41 -6.21 5.08
N VAL A 255 -17.53 -6.68 4.21
CA VAL A 255 -16.56 -5.83 3.52
C VAL A 255 -17.18 -5.41 2.20
N VAL A 256 -17.65 -4.16 2.13
CA VAL A 256 -18.35 -3.61 0.95
C VAL A 256 -17.46 -2.62 0.19
N ARG A 257 -17.52 -2.65 -1.14
CA ARG A 257 -16.73 -1.79 -2.03
C ARG A 257 -17.50 -0.52 -2.36
N ARG A 258 -17.28 0.53 -1.56
CA ARG A 258 -17.83 1.88 -1.79
C ARG A 258 -16.79 2.80 -2.42
N HIS A 259 -16.61 2.74 -3.74
CA HIS A 259 -15.74 3.71 -4.43
C HIS A 259 -16.47 5.03 -4.60
N ASP A 260 -15.74 6.14 -4.46
CA ASP A 260 -16.27 7.49 -4.59
C ASP A 260 -17.46 7.80 -3.65
N ASP A 261 -17.42 7.27 -2.42
CA ASP A 261 -18.49 7.40 -1.43
C ASP A 261 -18.76 8.88 -1.07
N PRO A 262 -19.95 9.45 -1.36
CA PRO A 262 -20.29 10.84 -1.03
C PRO A 262 -20.31 11.12 0.48
N ASP A 263 -20.58 10.10 1.32
CA ASP A 263 -20.60 10.25 2.77
C ASP A 263 -19.20 10.42 3.37
N ASP A 264 -18.16 10.03 2.62
CA ASP A 264 -16.78 10.07 3.08
C ASP A 264 -16.15 11.47 2.87
N PRO A 265 -15.93 12.26 3.93
CA PRO A 265 -15.37 13.60 3.79
C PRO A 265 -13.87 13.60 3.45
N ARG A 266 -13.22 12.43 3.39
CA ARG A 266 -11.76 12.34 3.16
C ARG A 266 -11.47 12.55 1.68
N ARG A 267 -10.63 13.54 1.38
CA ARG A 267 -10.03 13.77 0.05
C ARG A 267 -9.26 12.56 -0.49
N ARG A 268 -8.70 11.76 0.42
CA ARG A 268 -8.08 10.47 0.13
C ARG A 268 -8.86 9.38 0.83
N GLN A 269 -9.86 8.87 0.13
CA GLN A 269 -10.70 7.80 0.61
C GLN A 269 -9.88 6.50 0.72
N PRO A 270 -9.92 5.81 1.88
CA PRO A 270 -9.52 4.42 1.97
C PRO A 270 -10.53 3.56 1.21
N VAL A 271 -10.08 2.91 0.14
CA VAL A 271 -10.93 2.05 -0.68
C VAL A 271 -10.59 0.58 -0.49
N VAL A 272 -11.64 -0.24 -0.50
CA VAL A 272 -11.48 -1.70 -0.60
C VAL A 272 -10.95 -2.02 -2.00
N LYS A 273 -9.75 -2.61 -2.05
CA LYS A 273 -9.09 -3.04 -3.29
C LYS A 273 -9.46 -4.48 -3.69
N THR A 274 -10.05 -5.21 -2.76
CA THR A 274 -10.38 -6.64 -2.87
C THR A 274 -11.86 -6.84 -3.10
N CYS A 275 -12.25 -8.08 -3.44
CA CYS A 275 -13.64 -8.46 -3.58
C CYS A 275 -14.40 -8.29 -2.26
N GLU A 276 -15.69 -8.04 -2.39
CA GLU A 276 -16.63 -8.01 -1.26
C GLU A 276 -16.77 -9.40 -0.65
N ARG A 277 -17.03 -9.44 0.65
CA ARG A 277 -17.14 -10.69 1.43
C ARG A 277 -17.72 -10.44 2.80
N ASP A 278 -18.32 -11.48 3.36
CA ASP A 278 -18.72 -11.51 4.75
C ASP A 278 -17.73 -12.33 5.58
N ILE A 279 -17.24 -11.74 6.66
CA ILE A 279 -16.30 -12.39 7.58
C ILE A 279 -17.04 -12.67 8.90
N PRO A 280 -17.22 -13.95 9.29
CA PRO A 280 -17.84 -14.27 10.57
C PRO A 280 -16.94 -13.84 11.74
N ILE A 281 -17.56 -13.30 12.78
CA ILE A 281 -16.92 -12.91 14.03
C ILE A 281 -17.64 -13.53 15.22
N SER A 282 -16.95 -13.67 16.34
CA SER A 282 -17.55 -14.23 17.55
C SER A 282 -18.62 -13.30 18.12
N GLN A 283 -19.64 -13.87 18.76
CA GLN A 283 -20.70 -13.09 19.41
C GLN A 283 -20.17 -12.19 20.53
N GLU A 284 -19.08 -12.59 21.18
CA GLU A 284 -18.36 -11.73 22.12
C GLU A 284 -17.78 -10.50 21.42
N PHE A 285 -17.19 -10.66 20.25
CA PHE A 285 -16.64 -9.52 19.52
C PHE A 285 -17.73 -8.57 19.01
N VAL A 286 -18.89 -9.10 18.59
CA VAL A 286 -20.08 -8.31 18.26
C VAL A 286 -20.51 -7.46 19.46
N ARG A 287 -20.55 -8.04 20.67
CA ARG A 287 -20.88 -7.30 21.90
C ARG A 287 -19.91 -6.17 22.17
N GLN A 288 -18.61 -6.40 22.02
CA GLN A 288 -17.59 -5.37 22.22
C GLN A 288 -17.71 -4.22 21.20
N LEU A 289 -17.93 -4.54 19.92
CA LEU A 289 -18.21 -3.54 18.90
C LEU A 289 -19.48 -2.73 19.21
N ARG A 290 -20.54 -3.40 19.68
CA ARG A 290 -21.80 -2.76 20.05
C ARG A 290 -21.61 -1.82 21.24
N ALA A 291 -20.91 -2.26 22.27
CA ALA A 291 -20.58 -1.45 23.44
C ALA A 291 -19.77 -0.20 23.02
N TYR A 292 -18.78 -0.34 22.14
CA TYR A 292 -18.07 0.82 21.60
C TYR A 292 -18.99 1.80 20.87
N VAL A 293 -19.91 1.32 20.03
CA VAL A 293 -20.86 2.17 19.31
C VAL A 293 -21.77 2.92 20.29
N MET A 294 -22.31 2.21 21.28
CA MET A 294 -23.31 2.75 22.22
C MET A 294 -22.73 3.59 23.35
N ASP A 295 -21.57 3.22 23.89
CA ASP A 295 -21.04 3.80 25.12
C ASP A 295 -19.91 4.80 24.90
N VAL A 296 -19.21 4.70 23.77
CA VAL A 296 -18.07 5.56 23.43
C VAL A 296 -18.38 6.45 22.23
N ARG A 297 -18.70 5.85 21.07
CA ARG A 297 -18.86 6.57 19.80
C ARG A 297 -20.06 7.51 19.82
N SER A 298 -21.19 7.07 20.36
CA SER A 298 -22.44 7.84 20.43
C SER A 298 -22.28 9.18 21.16
N LYS A 299 -21.36 9.26 22.12
CA LYS A 299 -21.07 10.44 22.96
C LYS A 299 -20.12 11.44 22.28
N VAL A 300 -19.58 11.10 21.11
CA VAL A 300 -18.63 11.95 20.39
C VAL A 300 -19.40 12.94 19.52
N PRO A 301 -19.15 14.26 19.66
CA PRO A 301 -19.73 15.27 18.77
C PRO A 301 -19.53 14.93 17.28
N ASN A 302 -20.57 15.15 16.48
CA ASN A 302 -20.63 14.90 15.03
C ASN A 302 -20.49 13.43 14.59
N ALA A 303 -20.23 12.48 15.48
CA ALA A 303 -20.05 11.07 15.08
C ALA A 303 -21.35 10.44 14.57
N ASN A 304 -22.51 10.80 15.14
CA ASN A 304 -23.81 10.25 14.71
C ASN A 304 -24.28 10.79 13.35
N GLN A 305 -23.66 11.87 12.84
CA GLN A 305 -23.92 12.40 11.50
C GLN A 305 -23.14 11.69 10.41
N ARG A 306 -22.29 10.71 10.78
CA ARG A 306 -21.40 10.00 9.86
C ARG A 306 -21.58 8.50 10.05
N PRO A 307 -21.60 7.70 8.98
CA PRO A 307 -21.89 6.27 9.10
C PRO A 307 -20.68 5.42 9.52
N PHE A 308 -19.46 5.97 9.52
CA PHE A 308 -18.22 5.22 9.76
C PHE A 308 -18.12 4.63 11.17
N LEU A 309 -17.71 3.37 11.29
CA LEU A 309 -17.55 2.68 12.57
C LEU A 309 -16.50 3.37 13.44
N PHE A 310 -15.28 3.56 12.92
CA PHE A 310 -14.17 4.14 13.67
C PHE A 310 -13.95 5.62 13.37
N VAL A 311 -14.15 6.47 14.38
CA VAL A 311 -14.06 7.94 14.26
C VAL A 311 -12.95 8.55 15.13
N ARG A 312 -12.64 9.82 14.88
CA ARG A 312 -11.74 10.63 15.70
C ARG A 312 -12.44 11.05 16.98
N LEU A 313 -11.87 10.65 18.11
CA LEU A 313 -12.44 10.94 19.44
C LEU A 313 -11.89 12.25 20.05
N LYS A 314 -10.68 12.66 19.67
CA LYS A 314 -10.03 13.85 20.20
C LYS A 314 -10.81 15.11 19.81
N SER A 315 -11.04 15.99 20.76
CA SER A 315 -11.66 17.30 20.54
C SER A 315 -10.87 18.14 19.54
N GLY A 316 -11.60 18.80 18.65
CA GLY A 316 -11.04 19.66 17.60
C GLY A 316 -11.95 19.71 16.38
N LYS A 317 -11.48 20.39 15.32
CA LYS A 317 -12.24 20.61 14.08
C LYS A 317 -12.76 19.32 13.44
N ASP A 318 -11.96 18.26 13.49
CA ASP A 318 -12.27 16.97 12.85
C ASP A 318 -12.84 15.94 13.85
N GLN A 319 -13.36 16.36 15.02
CA GLN A 319 -13.98 15.44 15.97
C GLN A 319 -15.22 14.77 15.34
N GLY A 320 -15.35 13.45 15.51
CA GLY A 320 -16.41 12.66 14.89
C GLY A 320 -16.17 12.29 13.41
N HIS A 321 -15.15 12.85 12.75
CA HIS A 321 -14.78 12.46 11.39
C HIS A 321 -14.09 11.10 11.34
N PRO A 322 -14.17 10.36 10.22
CA PRO A 322 -13.43 9.12 10.05
C PRO A 322 -11.91 9.33 10.11
N LEU A 323 -11.21 8.29 10.57
CA LEU A 323 -9.75 8.28 10.62
C LEU A 323 -9.15 8.26 9.20
N SER A 324 -8.09 9.04 8.97
CA SER A 324 -7.29 8.95 7.74
C SER A 324 -6.26 7.81 7.82
N ASP A 325 -5.81 7.31 6.67
CA ASP A 325 -4.71 6.32 6.61
C ASP A 325 -3.44 6.80 7.33
N SER A 326 -3.11 8.09 7.16
CA SER A 326 -2.00 8.73 7.87
C SER A 326 -2.20 8.76 9.38
N SER A 327 -3.43 8.97 9.86
CA SER A 327 -3.74 8.99 11.29
C SER A 327 -3.69 7.58 11.87
N PHE A 328 -4.20 6.59 11.15
CA PHE A 328 -4.04 5.18 11.53
C PHE A 328 -2.56 4.83 11.69
N ARG A 329 -1.74 5.10 10.66
CA ARG A 329 -0.31 4.79 10.71
C ARG A 329 0.43 5.50 11.84
N ASN A 330 0.22 6.82 11.99
CA ASN A 330 1.04 7.63 12.89
C ASN A 330 0.50 7.74 14.32
N ARG A 331 -0.79 7.45 14.54
CA ARG A 331 -1.48 7.66 15.83
C ARG A 331 -2.13 6.39 16.39
N VAL A 332 -2.21 5.32 15.61
CA VAL A 332 -2.64 4.00 16.06
C VAL A 332 -1.45 3.05 15.95
N LEU A 333 -1.07 2.62 14.75
CA LEU A 333 -0.02 1.61 14.59
C LEU A 333 1.34 2.05 15.17
N GLY A 334 1.81 3.26 14.85
CA GLY A 334 3.11 3.78 15.29
C GLY A 334 3.32 3.73 16.81
N PRO A 335 2.45 4.37 17.62
CA PRO A 335 2.56 4.32 19.08
C PRO A 335 2.55 2.90 19.67
N ALA A 336 1.77 1.98 19.10
CA ALA A 336 1.73 0.58 19.55
C ALA A 336 3.03 -0.17 19.24
N ILE A 337 3.67 0.10 18.10
CA ILE A 337 4.98 -0.48 17.77
C ILE A 337 6.07 0.12 18.67
N SER A 338 5.98 1.41 19.01
CA SER A 338 6.98 2.11 19.82
C SER A 338 7.03 1.70 21.29
N THR A 339 6.07 0.92 21.81
CA THR A 339 6.12 0.43 23.20
C THR A 339 7.23 -0.60 23.40
N ASP A 340 7.55 -1.37 22.37
CA ASP A 340 8.65 -2.34 22.36
C ASP A 340 9.20 -2.41 20.93
N SER A 341 10.06 -1.46 20.60
CA SER A 341 10.58 -1.32 19.23
C SER A 341 11.48 -2.47 18.80
N GLU A 342 12.10 -3.17 19.73
CA GLU A 342 12.94 -4.33 19.41
C GLU A 342 12.06 -5.50 18.95
N LEU A 343 10.97 -5.76 19.67
CA LEU A 343 10.07 -6.86 19.35
C LEU A 343 9.10 -6.55 18.19
N PHE A 344 8.66 -5.29 18.05
CA PHE A 344 7.57 -4.94 17.14
C PHE A 344 8.00 -4.29 15.83
N ASN A 345 9.29 -4.00 15.59
CA ASN A 345 9.71 -3.31 14.36
C ASN A 345 9.34 -4.06 13.06
N GLU A 346 9.22 -5.39 13.15
CA GLU A 346 8.89 -6.26 12.02
C GLU A 346 7.40 -6.22 11.67
N ILE A 347 6.55 -5.68 12.56
CA ILE A 347 5.10 -5.57 12.35
C ILE A 347 4.81 -4.48 11.30
N CYS A 348 4.83 -4.90 10.04
CA CYS A 348 4.46 -4.05 8.91
C CYS A 348 2.93 -3.94 8.74
N ARG A 349 2.48 -2.99 7.90
CA ARG A 349 1.06 -2.79 7.53
C ARG A 349 0.33 -4.05 7.05
N HIS A 350 1.06 -4.97 6.41
CA HIS A 350 0.54 -6.25 5.92
C HIS A 350 0.76 -7.43 6.88
N GLY A 351 1.52 -7.23 7.96
CA GLY A 351 1.89 -8.28 8.92
C GLY A 351 0.67 -9.00 9.50
N PHE A 352 -0.36 -8.26 9.92
CA PHE A 352 -1.59 -8.86 10.44
C PHE A 352 -2.28 -9.80 9.44
N ARG A 353 -2.25 -9.49 8.14
CA ARG A 353 -2.85 -10.35 7.11
C ARG A 353 -2.01 -11.60 6.88
N HIS A 354 -0.69 -11.49 6.94
CA HIS A 354 0.20 -12.65 6.88
C HIS A 354 0.00 -13.55 8.10
N ASN A 355 -0.01 -12.99 9.32
CA ASN A 355 -0.30 -13.73 10.55
C ASN A 355 -1.67 -14.41 10.50
N PHE A 356 -2.70 -13.71 10.03
CA PHE A 356 -4.03 -14.30 9.83
C PHE A 356 -3.98 -15.52 8.89
N ASN A 357 -3.29 -15.41 7.75
CA ASN A 357 -3.16 -16.52 6.81
C ASN A 357 -2.33 -17.68 7.38
N TYR A 358 -1.33 -17.39 8.22
CA TYR A 358 -0.56 -18.40 8.94
C TYR A 358 -1.42 -19.16 9.96
N ARG A 359 -2.19 -18.43 10.79
CA ARG A 359 -3.15 -18.99 11.75
C ARG A 359 -4.22 -19.81 11.05
N LEU A 360 -4.68 -19.36 9.87
CA LEU A 360 -5.62 -20.09 9.04
C LEU A 360 -5.03 -21.42 8.55
N SER A 361 -3.77 -21.45 8.07
CA SER A 361 -3.10 -22.71 7.71
C SER A 361 -3.11 -23.69 8.88
N LYS A 362 -2.71 -23.25 10.08
CA LYS A 362 -2.65 -24.12 11.27
C LYS A 362 -4.04 -24.68 11.65
N LYS A 363 -5.10 -23.87 11.48
CA LYS A 363 -6.48 -24.32 11.71
C LYS A 363 -6.93 -25.37 10.66
N ILE A 364 -6.52 -25.21 9.40
CA ILE A 364 -6.78 -26.18 8.33
C ILE A 364 -6.00 -27.49 8.58
N ASP A 365 -4.73 -27.40 8.98
CA ASP A 365 -3.92 -28.57 9.36
C ASP A 365 -4.61 -29.37 10.47
N GLU A 366 -5.10 -28.69 11.52
CA GLU A 366 -5.78 -29.30 12.64
C GLU A 366 -7.17 -29.86 12.27
N HIS A 367 -7.89 -29.19 11.37
CA HIS A 367 -9.13 -29.72 10.79
C HIS A 367 -8.87 -31.02 10.01
N ASN A 368 -7.82 -31.03 9.19
CA ASN A 368 -7.43 -32.20 8.40
C ASN A 368 -6.92 -33.36 9.27
N ARG A 369 -6.26 -33.09 10.40
CA ARG A 369 -5.92 -34.12 11.39
C ARG A 369 -7.18 -34.75 12.00
N ARG A 370 -8.16 -33.93 12.38
CA ARG A 370 -9.45 -34.42 12.89
C ARG A 370 -10.22 -35.22 11.85
N ALA A 371 -10.22 -34.81 10.59
CA ALA A 371 -10.82 -35.56 9.49
C ALA A 371 -10.18 -36.94 9.24
N LYS A 372 -8.92 -37.15 9.66
CA LYS A 372 -8.29 -38.48 9.62
C LYS A 372 -8.81 -39.41 10.71
N LEU A 373 -9.21 -38.85 11.86
CA LEU A 373 -9.76 -39.59 13.00
C LEU A 373 -11.27 -39.82 12.86
N ASP A 374 -11.98 -38.83 12.33
CA ASP A 374 -13.43 -38.84 12.14
C ASP A 374 -13.78 -38.74 10.65
N LYS A 375 -14.26 -39.85 10.08
CA LYS A 375 -14.63 -39.96 8.67
C LYS A 375 -15.87 -39.15 8.29
N THR A 376 -16.61 -38.60 9.24
CA THR A 376 -17.74 -37.71 8.97
C THR A 376 -17.30 -36.30 8.56
N ILE A 377 -16.05 -35.94 8.85
CA ILE A 377 -15.48 -34.63 8.54
C ILE A 377 -14.73 -34.74 7.19
N GLU A 378 -15.16 -33.97 6.20
CA GLU A 378 -14.50 -33.94 4.90
C GLU A 378 -13.18 -33.16 4.98
N PRO A 379 -12.02 -33.73 4.59
CA PRO A 379 -10.76 -33.02 4.61
C PRO A 379 -10.72 -31.88 3.59
N ILE A 380 -10.01 -30.82 3.93
CA ILE A 380 -9.78 -29.65 3.08
C ILE A 380 -8.53 -29.92 2.24
N ASN A 381 -8.71 -30.05 0.93
CA ASN A 381 -7.61 -30.17 -0.03
C ASN A 381 -7.05 -28.79 -0.42
N GLU A 382 -5.93 -28.78 -1.15
CA GLU A 382 -5.24 -27.55 -1.56
C GLU A 382 -6.14 -26.58 -2.33
N LYS A 383 -6.98 -27.10 -3.23
CA LYS A 383 -7.90 -26.28 -4.03
C LYS A 383 -8.95 -25.60 -3.16
N LYS A 384 -9.55 -26.34 -2.21
CA LYS A 384 -10.50 -25.79 -1.24
C LYS A 384 -9.83 -24.78 -0.32
N GLU A 385 -8.60 -25.05 0.13
CA GLU A 385 -7.83 -24.09 0.92
C GLU A 385 -7.58 -22.77 0.16
N ILE A 386 -7.19 -22.84 -1.11
CA ILE A 386 -7.05 -21.65 -1.98
C ILE A 386 -8.37 -20.89 -2.07
N GLN A 387 -9.49 -21.58 -2.31
CA GLN A 387 -10.82 -20.96 -2.39
C GLN A 387 -11.23 -20.28 -1.08
N ILE A 388 -11.02 -20.94 0.06
CA ILE A 388 -11.28 -20.37 1.40
C ILE A 388 -10.43 -19.11 1.61
N ARG A 389 -9.14 -19.16 1.29
CA ARG A 389 -8.25 -18.00 1.39
C ARG A 389 -8.68 -16.87 0.47
N MET A 390 -9.03 -17.17 -0.78
CA MET A 390 -9.51 -16.19 -1.75
C MET A 390 -10.77 -15.51 -1.25
N TYR A 391 -11.75 -16.26 -0.75
CA TYR A 391 -12.96 -15.72 -0.16
C TYR A 391 -12.63 -14.84 1.05
N LEU A 392 -11.96 -15.37 2.08
CA LEU A 392 -11.68 -14.65 3.34
C LEU A 392 -10.76 -13.43 3.17
N ASN A 393 -9.88 -13.43 2.16
CA ASN A 393 -9.02 -12.29 1.86
C ASN A 393 -9.57 -11.40 0.73
N GLY A 394 -10.68 -11.77 0.08
CA GLY A 394 -11.23 -11.08 -1.09
C GLY A 394 -10.28 -11.04 -2.30
N TRP A 395 -9.46 -12.08 -2.50
CA TRP A 395 -8.56 -12.14 -3.66
C TRP A 395 -9.28 -12.68 -4.90
N ALA A 396 -9.07 -12.01 -6.04
CA ALA A 396 -9.59 -12.45 -7.34
C ALA A 396 -8.66 -13.47 -8.03
N SER A 397 -7.37 -13.48 -7.70
CA SER A 397 -6.37 -14.36 -8.34
C SER A 397 -5.88 -15.43 -7.38
N GLU A 398 -5.84 -16.67 -7.86
CA GLU A 398 -5.24 -17.80 -7.14
C GLU A 398 -3.74 -17.60 -6.88
N GLY A 399 -3.04 -16.84 -7.72
CA GLY A 399 -1.58 -16.68 -7.62
C GLY A 399 -1.14 -16.12 -6.27
N THR A 400 -1.91 -15.18 -5.71
CA THR A 400 -1.64 -14.61 -4.38
C THR A 400 -2.00 -15.57 -3.25
N ALA A 401 -2.95 -16.48 -3.45
CA ALA A 401 -3.28 -17.50 -2.46
C ALA A 401 -2.22 -18.61 -2.43
N LYS A 402 -1.75 -19.04 -3.60
CA LYS A 402 -0.75 -20.11 -3.79
C LYS A 402 0.56 -19.84 -3.04
N THR A 403 0.96 -18.57 -2.90
CA THR A 403 2.18 -18.23 -2.13
C THR A 403 2.11 -18.66 -0.68
N TYR A 404 0.92 -18.77 -0.08
CA TYR A 404 0.78 -19.23 1.31
C TYR A 404 0.83 -20.76 1.44
N ASN A 405 0.56 -21.50 0.37
CA ASN A 405 0.69 -22.96 0.35
C ASN A 405 2.16 -23.40 0.25
N LEU A 406 3.05 -22.53 -0.24
CA LEU A 406 4.51 -22.78 -0.26
C LEU A 406 5.04 -23.16 1.12
N ARG A 407 4.44 -22.64 2.19
CA ARG A 407 4.76 -23.03 3.58
C ARG A 407 4.60 -24.53 3.80
N HIS A 408 3.51 -25.15 3.36
CA HIS A 408 3.29 -26.58 3.57
C HIS A 408 4.37 -27.41 2.89
N ILE A 409 4.72 -27.00 1.66
CA ILE A 409 5.80 -27.62 0.89
C ILE A 409 7.13 -27.43 1.62
N GLN A 410 7.48 -26.21 2.04
CA GLN A 410 8.73 -25.92 2.75
C GLN A 410 8.83 -26.65 4.09
N GLU A 411 7.78 -26.62 4.93
CA GLU A 411 7.77 -27.31 6.22
C GLU A 411 7.94 -28.82 6.04
N ILE A 412 7.22 -29.42 5.09
CA ILE A 412 7.38 -30.85 4.77
C ILE A 412 8.77 -31.15 4.22
N SER A 413 9.26 -30.36 3.26
CA SER A 413 10.61 -30.53 2.70
C SER A 413 11.68 -30.45 3.79
N ASN A 414 11.56 -29.51 4.72
CA ASN A 414 12.51 -29.37 5.83
C ASN A 414 12.45 -30.55 6.80
N VAL A 415 11.26 -31.09 7.08
CA VAL A 415 11.10 -32.29 7.92
C VAL A 415 11.73 -33.50 7.24
N LEU A 416 11.36 -33.77 5.97
CA LEU A 416 11.89 -34.90 5.20
C LEU A 416 13.41 -34.85 5.07
N MET A 417 13.98 -33.67 4.80
CA MET A 417 15.43 -33.50 4.70
C MET A 417 16.13 -33.72 6.05
N ARG A 418 15.54 -33.24 7.15
CA ARG A 418 16.09 -33.50 8.50
C ARG A 418 16.04 -34.98 8.85
N ASP A 419 14.94 -35.66 8.52
CA ASP A 419 14.78 -37.08 8.78
C ASP A 419 15.81 -37.90 7.98
N ASP A 420 16.00 -37.60 6.70
CA ASP A 420 17.04 -38.21 5.85
C ASP A 420 18.45 -37.94 6.40
N MET A 421 18.77 -36.70 6.79
CA MET A 421 20.06 -36.38 7.42
C MET A 421 20.28 -37.14 8.73
N ASN A 422 19.24 -37.29 9.55
CA ASN A 422 19.29 -38.06 10.80
C ASN A 422 19.49 -39.56 10.53
N GLU A 423 18.87 -40.10 9.48
CA GLU A 423 19.08 -41.49 9.04
C GLU A 423 20.51 -41.71 8.53
N GLN A 424 20.99 -40.86 7.63
CA GLN A 424 22.37 -40.89 7.11
C GLN A 424 23.41 -40.83 8.24
N SER A 425 23.18 -39.96 9.23
CA SER A 425 24.04 -39.84 10.42
C SER A 425 24.11 -41.14 11.22
N LYS A 426 23.01 -41.90 11.33
CA LYS A 426 22.99 -43.21 11.99
C LYS A 426 23.84 -44.24 11.23
N TYR A 427 23.85 -44.21 9.88
CA TYR A 427 24.69 -45.11 9.08
C TYR A 427 26.18 -44.78 9.20
N ILE A 428 26.54 -43.49 9.15
CA ILE A 428 27.93 -43.04 9.35
C ILE A 428 28.45 -43.45 10.73
N SER A 429 27.62 -43.35 11.78
CA SER A 429 27.99 -43.78 13.14
C SER A 429 28.16 -45.30 13.31
N LYS A 430 27.54 -46.11 12.43
CA LYS A 430 27.66 -47.58 12.45
C LYS A 430 28.81 -48.11 11.61
N SER A 431 29.21 -47.40 10.56
CA SER A 431 30.37 -47.75 9.70
C SER A 431 31.72 -47.29 10.25
N GLY A 432 31.72 -46.52 11.34
CA GLY A 432 32.94 -46.09 12.08
C GLY A 432 33.28 -46.94 13.31
N LYS A 433 32.62 -48.09 13.49
CA LYS A 433 33.02 -49.17 14.41
C LYS A 433 33.39 -50.38 13.58
#